data_AF-A0AB34J3U3-F1
#
_entry.id   AF-A0AB34J3U3-F1
#
_cell.length_a   1.000
_cell.length_b   1.000
_cell.length_c   1.000
_cell.angle_alpha   90.00
_cell.angle_beta   90.00
_cell.angle_gamma   90.00
#
_symmetry.space_group_name_H-M   'P 1'
#
loop_
_entity.id
_entity.type
_entity.pdbx_description
1 polymer ?
#
loop_
_entity_poly.entity_id
_entity_poly.type
_entity_poly.pdbx_seq_one_letter_code
_entity_poly.pdbx_strand_id
1 'polypeptide(L)'
;MAPPALASLFASLLAFPLAPLTPCLPLGSTTRPPRPRAPPLLALHASSPVAQLLSLVAPTDVGIECSEATRAEIDALIRSLEESWAGTDAFSPPMAPLLLRNAEVCYVGQRASAASNAAGGKYRGRVGRLLFRTEALFQHVLPHALAVNAVHFRLLGLLEGKAILRGAWRRADADERAALRRGGGPPLSENAIAVDFEPPRLALGRAGRLLLLQLGPASKVALDVTFLDETIRICRGASSGVPFVFRADTCEEGGRLHAAAEEWRQCMRPPTPRAPFAGALLAAAAGSGAGLLRPLVPRWGGLLLVAAAVAALRSTGGIVVEKPESRRLSSPRTN
;
A
#
# COMPACT_ATOMS: atom_id res chain seq x y z
N MET A 1 22.64 20.44 -50.51
CA MET A 1 22.05 21.72 -50.07
C MET A 1 20.72 21.45 -49.38
N ALA A 2 20.72 21.56 -48.06
CA ALA A 2 19.64 21.71 -47.07
C ALA A 2 20.24 21.29 -45.70
N PRO A 3 19.89 21.94 -44.57
CA PRO A 3 20.90 22.44 -43.64
C PRO A 3 21.11 21.61 -42.36
N PRO A 4 22.26 21.78 -41.67
CA PRO A 4 22.51 21.23 -40.34
C PRO A 4 22.19 22.27 -39.25
N ALA A 5 21.30 21.95 -38.31
CA ALA A 5 21.15 22.68 -37.05
C ALA A 5 20.55 21.77 -35.98
N LEU A 6 21.04 21.91 -34.74
CA LEU A 6 20.64 21.23 -33.49
C LEU A 6 21.43 19.97 -33.09
N ALA A 7 22.74 20.00 -33.28
CA ALA A 7 23.70 19.20 -32.50
C ALA A 7 24.53 20.14 -31.61
N SER A 8 23.93 20.74 -30.57
CA SER A 8 24.69 21.37 -29.47
C SER A 8 23.77 21.68 -28.27
N LEU A 9 23.53 20.69 -27.42
CA LEU A 9 23.04 20.90 -26.04
C LEU A 9 23.27 19.66 -25.16
N PHE A 10 24.43 19.02 -25.31
CA PHE A 10 24.86 17.87 -24.50
C PHE A 10 26.38 17.93 -24.25
N ALA A 11 26.88 19.05 -23.72
CA ALA A 11 28.27 19.18 -23.31
C ALA A 11 28.45 20.35 -22.31
N SER A 12 27.79 20.29 -21.16
CA SER A 12 28.14 21.12 -19.98
C SER A 12 27.38 20.63 -18.77
N LEU A 13 27.97 19.65 -18.06
CA LEU A 13 27.81 19.39 -16.61
C LEU A 13 28.69 18.22 -16.11
N LEU A 14 29.73 17.86 -16.86
CA LEU A 14 30.80 16.95 -16.42
C LEU A 14 32.13 17.71 -16.40
N ALA A 15 32.30 18.55 -15.39
CA ALA A 15 33.58 19.12 -15.01
C ALA A 15 33.55 19.48 -13.52
N PHE A 16 33.73 18.48 -12.66
CA PHE A 16 34.21 18.69 -11.30
C PHE A 16 35.59 18.02 -11.20
N PRO A 17 36.64 18.76 -10.83
CA PRO A 17 37.96 18.17 -10.64
C PRO A 17 37.96 17.27 -9.41
N LEU A 18 38.48 16.04 -9.57
CA LEU A 18 38.86 15.19 -8.44
C LEU A 18 39.97 15.87 -7.64
N ALA A 19 39.69 16.19 -6.38
CA ALA A 19 40.71 16.54 -5.42
C ALA A 19 41.39 15.26 -4.88
N PRO A 20 42.71 15.27 -4.63
CA PRO A 20 43.43 14.11 -4.12
C PRO A 20 43.07 13.80 -2.66
N LEU A 21 42.99 12.50 -2.36
CA LEU A 21 42.75 11.96 -1.03
C LEU A 21 44.00 12.14 -0.15
N THR A 22 43.88 12.93 0.91
CA THR A 22 44.87 13.02 1.99
C THR A 22 44.55 11.98 3.07
N PRO A 23 45.52 11.16 3.53
CA PRO A 23 45.32 10.26 4.66
C PRO A 23 45.71 10.98 5.96
N CYS A 24 44.80 11.06 6.93
CA CYS A 24 45.14 11.45 8.31
C CYS A 24 44.23 10.77 9.35
N LEU A 25 44.83 9.80 10.04
CA LEU A 25 44.80 9.44 11.46
C LEU A 25 43.48 9.10 12.21
N PRO A 26 43.56 8.16 13.18
CA PRO A 26 42.41 7.64 13.92
C PRO A 26 42.12 8.51 15.15
N LEU A 27 40.84 8.86 15.36
CA LEU A 27 40.40 9.55 16.57
C LEU A 27 39.06 8.98 17.07
N GLY A 28 39.11 8.47 18.30
CA GLY A 28 38.04 8.66 19.28
C GLY A 28 36.89 7.66 19.26
N SER A 29 37.01 6.64 20.10
CA SER A 29 35.87 5.91 20.66
C SER A 29 34.90 6.89 21.33
N THR A 30 33.83 7.27 20.64
CA THR A 30 32.72 8.02 21.23
C THR A 30 31.75 7.04 21.86
N THR A 31 31.85 6.94 23.18
CA THR A 31 30.81 6.40 24.06
C THR A 31 29.47 7.04 23.71
N ARG A 32 28.52 6.21 23.29
CA ARG A 32 27.12 6.57 23.04
C ARG A 32 26.57 7.28 24.29
N PRO A 33 25.98 8.48 24.19
CA PRO A 33 25.35 9.12 25.34
C PRO A 33 24.19 8.23 25.83
N PRO A 34 24.00 8.11 27.16
CA PRO A 34 22.88 7.35 27.70
C PRO A 34 21.56 7.98 27.23
N ARG A 35 20.64 7.12 26.77
CA ARG A 35 19.25 7.48 26.48
C ARG A 35 18.70 8.27 27.69
N PRO A 36 18.07 9.44 27.49
CA PRO A 36 17.31 10.05 28.57
C PRO A 36 16.22 9.05 28.99
N ARG A 37 16.24 8.67 30.28
CA ARG A 37 15.14 7.91 30.89
C ARG A 37 13.90 8.77 30.78
N ALA A 38 12.90 8.27 30.05
CA ALA A 38 11.58 8.87 30.05
C ALA A 38 11.07 8.96 31.51
N PRO A 39 10.43 10.08 31.92
CA PRO A 39 9.85 10.19 33.25
C PRO A 39 8.77 9.12 33.47
N PRO A 40 8.55 8.68 34.71
CA PRO A 40 7.62 7.60 35.03
C PRO A 40 6.17 8.12 35.00
N LEU A 41 5.60 8.21 33.80
CA LEU A 41 4.15 8.32 33.58
C LEU A 41 3.62 7.12 32.77
N LEU A 42 4.41 6.04 32.71
CA LEU A 42 4.14 4.80 31.95
C LEU A 42 3.21 3.80 32.67
N ALA A 43 2.69 4.12 33.85
CA ALA A 43 1.96 3.14 34.67
C ALA A 43 0.42 3.17 34.52
N LEU A 44 -0.17 4.16 33.85
CA LEU A 44 -1.64 4.32 33.77
C LEU A 44 -2.25 4.05 32.39
N HIS A 45 -1.45 3.99 31.31
CA HIS A 45 -1.93 3.73 29.94
C HIS A 45 -1.79 2.26 29.49
N ALA A 46 -1.20 1.39 30.32
CA ALA A 46 -1.04 -0.04 30.03
C ALA A 46 -2.35 -0.85 30.10
N SER A 47 -3.50 -0.21 30.36
CA SER A 47 -4.76 -0.88 30.72
C SER A 47 -5.87 -0.80 29.67
N SER A 48 -5.67 -0.14 28.53
CA SER A 48 -6.67 -0.13 27.45
C SER A 48 -6.49 -1.35 26.53
N PRO A 49 -7.56 -2.09 26.19
CA PRO A 49 -7.51 -3.18 25.20
C PRO A 49 -6.94 -2.76 23.85
N VAL A 50 -7.11 -1.49 23.46
CA VAL A 50 -6.54 -0.92 22.23
C VAL A 50 -5.02 -0.80 22.31
N ALA A 51 -4.48 -0.35 23.44
CA ALA A 51 -3.03 -0.27 23.65
C ALA A 51 -2.39 -1.66 23.66
N GLN A 52 -3.06 -2.63 24.29
CA GLN A 52 -2.65 -4.03 24.26
C GLN A 52 -2.64 -4.59 22.83
N LEU A 53 -3.71 -4.39 22.07
CA LEU A 53 -3.81 -4.80 20.66
C LEU A 53 -2.67 -4.18 19.83
N LEU A 54 -2.43 -2.88 19.96
CA LEU A 54 -1.36 -2.19 19.24
C LEU A 54 0.04 -2.71 19.59
N SER A 55 0.27 -3.09 20.85
CA SER A 55 1.54 -3.67 21.29
C SER A 55 1.78 -5.07 20.69
N LEU A 56 0.71 -5.88 20.54
CA LEU A 56 0.78 -7.22 19.97
C LEU A 56 0.95 -7.21 18.46
N VAL A 57 0.34 -6.25 17.75
CA VAL A 57 0.44 -6.17 16.28
C VAL A 57 1.74 -5.54 15.80
N ALA A 58 2.35 -4.64 16.59
CA ALA A 58 3.57 -3.93 16.21
C ALA A 58 4.73 -4.82 15.71
N PRO A 59 5.05 -5.96 16.36
CA PRO A 59 6.14 -6.83 15.90
C PRO A 59 5.76 -7.77 14.74
N THR A 60 4.52 -7.75 14.24
CA THR A 60 4.00 -8.82 13.38
C THR A 60 4.25 -8.64 11.87
N ASP A 61 4.94 -7.58 11.44
CA ASP A 61 5.03 -7.20 10.02
C ASP A 61 3.65 -7.24 9.33
N VAL A 62 2.68 -6.52 9.90
CA VAL A 62 1.32 -6.43 9.38
C VAL A 62 0.62 -7.80 9.30
N GLY A 63 0.87 -8.65 10.32
CA GLY A 63 0.30 -9.98 10.48
C GLY A 63 1.04 -11.12 9.76
N ILE A 64 2.13 -10.83 9.05
CA ILE A 64 2.95 -11.82 8.33
C ILE A 64 3.80 -12.65 9.31
N GLU A 65 4.50 -11.98 10.23
CA GLU A 65 5.37 -12.57 11.24
C GLU A 65 4.60 -12.69 12.57
N CYS A 66 3.49 -13.42 12.55
CA CYS A 66 2.63 -13.61 13.72
C CYS A 66 2.44 -15.09 14.04
N SER A 67 2.83 -15.50 15.25
CA SER A 67 2.63 -16.84 15.76
C SER A 67 1.14 -17.15 15.94
N GLU A 68 0.73 -18.42 15.90
CA GLU A 68 -0.67 -18.79 16.11
C GLU A 68 -1.18 -18.39 17.51
N ALA A 69 -0.33 -18.45 18.54
CA ALA A 69 -0.69 -18.02 19.90
C ALA A 69 -0.94 -16.50 19.96
N THR A 70 -0.02 -15.70 19.42
CA THR A 70 -0.17 -14.24 19.33
C THR A 70 -1.39 -13.87 18.48
N ARG A 71 -1.64 -14.60 17.39
CA ARG A 71 -2.81 -14.40 16.53
C ARG A 71 -4.11 -14.66 17.28
N ALA A 72 -4.18 -15.73 18.07
CA ALA A 72 -5.36 -16.03 18.89
C ALA A 72 -5.63 -14.93 19.94
N GLU A 73 -4.58 -14.35 20.53
CA GLU A 73 -4.68 -13.24 21.47
C GLU A 73 -5.17 -11.95 20.78
N ILE A 74 -4.60 -11.63 19.61
CA ILE A 74 -5.06 -10.51 18.77
C ILE A 74 -6.53 -10.70 18.38
N ASP A 75 -6.92 -11.90 17.93
CA ASP A 75 -8.30 -12.21 17.53
C ASP A 75 -9.28 -12.09 18.72
N ALA A 76 -8.84 -12.45 19.94
CA ALA A 76 -9.63 -12.28 21.16
C ALA A 76 -9.84 -10.80 21.51
N LEU A 77 -8.79 -9.98 21.45
CA LEU A 77 -8.89 -8.54 21.68
C LEU A 77 -9.75 -7.84 20.64
N ILE A 78 -9.57 -8.18 19.36
CA ILE A 78 -10.41 -7.64 18.27
C ILE A 78 -11.87 -7.95 18.55
N ARG A 79 -12.22 -9.20 18.85
CA ARG A 79 -13.60 -9.58 19.15
C ARG A 79 -14.17 -8.84 20.36
N SER A 80 -13.41 -8.71 21.44
CA SER A 80 -13.84 -7.96 22.63
C SER A 80 -14.13 -6.48 22.30
N LEU A 81 -13.30 -5.85 21.47
CA LEU A 81 -13.51 -4.49 21.00
C LEU A 81 -14.76 -4.39 20.12
N GLU A 82 -14.93 -5.30 19.16
CA GLU A 82 -16.11 -5.35 18.29
C GLU A 82 -17.41 -5.53 19.08
N GLU A 83 -17.41 -6.41 20.08
CA GLU A 83 -18.55 -6.63 20.97
C GLU A 83 -18.88 -5.37 21.79
N SER A 84 -17.86 -4.67 22.30
CA SER A 84 -18.05 -3.43 23.07
C SER A 84 -18.62 -2.26 22.26
N TRP A 85 -18.49 -2.30 20.94
CA TRP A 85 -18.89 -1.23 20.03
C TRP A 85 -20.14 -1.58 19.20
N ALA A 86 -20.67 -2.79 19.37
CA ALA A 86 -21.85 -3.27 18.66
C ALA A 86 -23.05 -2.33 18.80
N GLY A 87 -23.72 -2.06 17.68
CA GLY A 87 -24.88 -1.15 17.62
C GLY A 87 -24.54 0.32 17.44
N THR A 88 -23.26 0.68 17.37
CA THR A 88 -22.82 2.06 17.09
C THR A 88 -22.81 2.37 15.59
N ASP A 89 -23.28 3.55 15.18
CA ASP A 89 -23.19 4.02 13.80
C ASP A 89 -21.88 4.77 13.55
N ALA A 90 -21.00 4.20 12.72
CA ALA A 90 -19.72 4.80 12.29
C ALA A 90 -19.90 6.13 11.55
N PHE A 91 -21.08 6.36 10.96
CA PHE A 91 -21.39 7.54 10.16
C PHE A 91 -22.14 8.62 10.97
N SER A 92 -22.40 8.37 12.25
CA SER A 92 -22.98 9.39 13.13
C SER A 92 -22.06 10.62 13.23
N PRO A 93 -22.60 11.83 13.43
CA PRO A 93 -21.80 13.05 13.49
C PRO A 93 -20.59 13.01 14.45
N PRO A 94 -20.67 12.40 15.66
CA PRO A 94 -19.52 12.27 16.55
C PRO A 94 -18.44 11.32 16.02
N MET A 95 -18.83 10.28 15.28
CA MET A 95 -17.91 9.25 14.77
C MET A 95 -17.28 9.61 13.42
N ALA A 96 -17.95 10.46 12.63
CA ALA A 96 -17.50 10.82 11.29
C ALA A 96 -16.05 11.33 11.23
N PRO A 97 -15.55 12.19 12.13
CA PRO A 97 -14.14 12.60 12.12
C PRO A 97 -13.15 11.46 12.40
N LEU A 98 -13.55 10.48 13.23
CA LEU A 98 -12.75 9.30 13.52
C LEU A 98 -12.70 8.35 12.33
N LEU A 99 -13.82 8.25 11.59
CA LEU A 99 -13.90 7.41 10.41
C LEU A 99 -13.10 8.02 9.24
N LEU A 100 -13.25 9.34 9.05
CA LEU A 100 -12.74 10.10 7.91
C LEU A 100 -11.36 10.68 8.18
N ARG A 101 -10.35 9.81 8.24
CA ARG A 101 -8.96 10.18 8.50
C ARG A 101 -7.97 9.34 7.69
N ASN A 102 -6.72 9.80 7.70
CA ASN A 102 -5.60 8.99 7.27
C ASN A 102 -5.37 7.87 8.30
N ALA A 103 -4.93 6.71 7.83
CA ALA A 103 -4.66 5.58 8.69
C ALA A 103 -3.65 4.63 8.05
N GLU A 104 -2.77 4.10 8.88
CA GLU A 104 -1.83 3.03 8.54
C GLU A 104 -2.49 1.68 8.76
N VAL A 105 -2.28 0.73 7.86
CA VAL A 105 -2.67 -0.68 8.05
C VAL A 105 -1.58 -1.37 8.86
N CYS A 106 -1.80 -1.52 10.16
CA CYS A 106 -0.81 -2.10 11.07
C CYS A 106 -0.99 -3.63 11.26
N TYR A 107 -2.15 -4.19 10.91
CA TYR A 107 -2.39 -5.63 10.97
C TYR A 107 -3.43 -6.10 9.95
N VAL A 108 -3.19 -7.28 9.37
CA VAL A 108 -4.16 -8.04 8.56
C VAL A 108 -4.20 -9.47 9.09
N GLY A 109 -5.37 -9.92 9.57
CA GLY A 109 -5.56 -11.24 10.20
C GLY A 109 -5.53 -12.44 9.25
N GLN A 110 -4.97 -12.28 8.06
CA GLN A 110 -4.92 -13.34 7.08
C GLN A 110 -3.95 -14.43 7.56
N ARG A 111 -4.45 -15.66 7.68
CA ARG A 111 -3.61 -16.85 7.91
C ARG A 111 -2.83 -17.15 6.65
N ALA A 112 -1.57 -17.54 6.77
CA ALA A 112 -0.74 -17.95 5.64
C ALA A 112 -1.21 -19.31 5.07
N SER A 113 -2.38 -19.35 4.44
CA SER A 113 -2.77 -20.48 3.58
C SER A 113 -2.39 -20.17 2.14
N ALA A 114 -1.93 -21.17 1.40
CA ALA A 114 -1.47 -21.07 0.01
C ALA A 114 -2.50 -20.47 -0.98
N ALA A 115 -3.76 -20.31 -0.57
CA ALA A 115 -4.87 -19.80 -1.37
C ALA A 115 -5.39 -18.41 -0.94
N SER A 116 -4.85 -17.83 0.13
CA SER A 116 -5.42 -16.61 0.70
C SER A 116 -4.85 -15.35 0.02
N ASN A 117 -5.74 -14.47 -0.44
CA ASN A 117 -5.41 -13.18 -1.04
C ASN A 117 -6.23 -12.07 -0.37
N ALA A 118 -5.72 -11.45 0.68
CA ALA A 118 -6.27 -10.20 1.20
C ALA A 118 -5.12 -9.20 1.48
N ALA A 119 -5.24 -8.00 0.93
CA ALA A 119 -4.26 -6.89 1.01
C ALA A 119 -2.78 -7.31 0.83
N GLY A 120 -2.36 -7.38 -0.44
CA GLY A 120 -0.95 -7.59 -0.81
C GLY A 120 -0.68 -8.84 -1.66
N GLY A 121 -1.66 -9.70 -1.92
CA GLY A 121 -1.60 -10.80 -2.91
C GLY A 121 -0.30 -11.64 -2.91
N LYS A 122 0.11 -12.11 -4.10
CA LYS A 122 1.37 -12.86 -4.33
C LYS A 122 2.65 -12.08 -3.94
N TYR A 123 2.55 -10.80 -3.58
CA TYR A 123 3.67 -9.92 -3.23
C TYR A 123 4.23 -10.18 -1.83
N ARG A 124 3.46 -10.83 -0.95
CA ARG A 124 3.91 -11.22 0.39
C ARG A 124 4.65 -12.58 0.44
N GLY A 125 4.78 -13.28 -0.69
CA GLY A 125 5.61 -14.50 -0.82
C GLY A 125 7.12 -14.20 -0.73
N ARG A 126 7.97 -15.22 -0.49
CA ARG A 126 9.44 -15.04 -0.29
C ARG A 126 10.12 -14.28 -1.44
N VAL A 127 9.74 -14.57 -2.69
CA VAL A 127 10.31 -13.91 -3.89
C VAL A 127 9.73 -12.50 -4.07
N GLY A 128 8.44 -12.32 -3.80
CA GLY A 128 7.78 -11.01 -3.79
C GLY A 128 8.44 -10.05 -2.80
N ARG A 129 8.76 -10.52 -1.59
CA ARG A 129 9.47 -9.74 -0.55
C ARG A 129 10.91 -9.38 -0.91
N LEU A 130 11.61 -10.25 -1.64
CA LEU A 130 12.96 -9.96 -2.11
C LEU A 130 12.97 -8.85 -3.16
N LEU A 131 11.96 -8.84 -4.05
CA LEU A 131 11.84 -7.84 -5.12
C LEU A 131 11.14 -6.57 -4.66
N PHE A 132 10.13 -6.66 -3.80
CA PHE A 132 9.29 -5.56 -3.31
C PHE A 132 9.18 -5.67 -1.79
N ARG A 133 10.13 -5.07 -1.07
CA ARG A 133 10.05 -4.99 0.39
C ARG A 133 9.02 -3.93 0.76
N THR A 134 7.86 -4.32 1.25
CA THR A 134 6.87 -3.37 1.76
C THR A 134 7.42 -2.66 3.00
N GLU A 135 7.28 -1.34 3.05
CA GLU A 135 7.74 -0.50 4.16
C GLU A 135 6.58 0.06 4.98
N ALA A 136 5.47 0.37 4.33
CA ALA A 136 4.27 0.87 4.97
C ALA A 136 3.04 0.57 4.09
N LEU A 137 1.89 0.40 4.74
CA LEU A 137 0.60 0.28 4.07
C LEU A 137 -0.34 1.31 4.67
N PHE A 138 -1.09 2.00 3.82
CA PHE A 138 -2.03 3.01 4.24
C PHE A 138 -3.38 2.77 3.58
N GLN A 139 -4.44 3.01 4.33
CA GLN A 139 -5.79 3.08 3.79
C GLN A 139 -6.53 4.26 4.40
N HIS A 140 -6.71 5.28 3.59
CA HIS A 140 -7.38 6.51 3.93
C HIS A 140 -8.84 6.43 3.51
N VAL A 141 -9.72 6.87 4.40
CA VAL A 141 -11.09 7.22 4.08
C VAL A 141 -11.20 8.69 4.45
N LEU A 142 -11.47 9.56 3.49
CA LEU A 142 -11.34 11.01 3.64
C LEU A 142 -12.66 11.70 3.32
N PRO A 143 -12.83 12.97 3.72
CA PRO A 143 -13.95 13.79 3.29
C PRO A 143 -14.13 13.82 1.76
N HIS A 144 -15.32 14.20 1.31
CA HIS A 144 -15.68 14.30 -0.12
C HIS A 144 -15.58 12.96 -0.87
N ALA A 145 -15.99 11.87 -0.21
CA ALA A 145 -16.04 10.53 -0.79
C ALA A 145 -14.68 10.03 -1.32
N LEU A 146 -13.54 10.54 -0.82
CA LEU A 146 -12.22 10.14 -1.29
C LEU A 146 -11.64 8.99 -0.46
N ALA A 147 -11.26 7.89 -1.10
CA ALA A 147 -10.48 6.83 -0.47
C ALA A 147 -9.16 6.64 -1.20
N VAL A 148 -8.13 6.31 -0.43
CA VAL A 148 -6.78 6.05 -0.97
C VAL A 148 -6.22 4.82 -0.30
N ASN A 149 -5.76 3.87 -1.10
CA ASN A 149 -4.93 2.77 -0.63
C ASN A 149 -3.53 2.97 -1.17
N ALA A 150 -2.54 3.10 -0.30
CA ALA A 150 -1.15 3.32 -0.68
C ALA A 150 -0.24 2.28 -0.04
N VAL A 151 0.57 1.63 -0.88
CA VAL A 151 1.58 0.66 -0.46
C VAL A 151 2.94 1.25 -0.78
N HIS A 152 3.75 1.50 0.25
CA HIS A 152 5.12 1.95 0.11
C HIS A 152 6.03 0.72 0.10
N PHE A 153 6.97 0.68 -0.84
CA PHE A 153 7.89 -0.44 -0.97
C PHE A 153 9.27 -0.01 -1.44
N ARG A 154 10.26 -0.89 -1.27
CA ARG A 154 11.56 -0.80 -1.94
C ARG A 154 11.72 -1.91 -2.97
N LEU A 155 11.94 -1.51 -4.21
CA LEU A 155 12.34 -2.40 -5.28
C LEU A 155 13.79 -2.83 -5.06
N LEU A 156 14.04 -4.13 -4.92
CA LEU A 156 15.34 -4.74 -4.59
C LEU A 156 16.00 -4.18 -3.31
N GLY A 157 15.22 -3.58 -2.41
CA GLY A 157 15.77 -2.89 -1.23
C GLY A 157 16.50 -1.57 -1.51
N LEU A 158 16.59 -1.14 -2.77
CA LEU A 158 17.35 0.04 -3.19
C LEU A 158 16.45 1.20 -3.60
N LEU A 159 15.46 0.93 -4.45
CA LEU A 159 14.67 1.99 -5.08
C LEU A 159 13.31 2.13 -4.41
N GLU A 160 13.03 3.30 -3.85
CA GLU A 160 11.72 3.63 -3.31
C GLU A 160 10.64 3.56 -4.38
N GLY A 161 9.51 2.98 -4.03
CA GLY A 161 8.34 2.90 -4.88
C GLY A 161 7.05 2.93 -4.09
N LYS A 162 5.97 3.33 -4.78
CA LYS A 162 4.63 3.40 -4.23
C LYS A 162 3.63 2.85 -5.23
N ALA A 163 2.72 2.01 -4.75
CA ALA A 163 1.54 1.60 -5.48
C ALA A 163 0.32 2.27 -4.83
N ILE A 164 -0.40 3.09 -5.59
CA ILE A 164 -1.46 3.94 -5.05
C ILE A 164 -2.73 3.72 -5.84
N LEU A 165 -3.81 3.40 -5.13
CA LEU A 165 -5.16 3.31 -5.67
C LEU A 165 -5.96 4.46 -5.07
N ARG A 166 -6.46 5.34 -5.94
CA ARG A 166 -7.42 6.38 -5.58
C ARG A 166 -8.81 5.86 -5.93
N GLY A 167 -9.80 6.11 -5.08
CA GLY A 167 -11.16 5.66 -5.31
C GLY A 167 -12.19 6.56 -4.66
N ALA A 168 -13.45 6.28 -5.01
CA ALA A 168 -14.61 6.90 -4.39
C ALA A 168 -15.20 5.94 -3.35
N TRP A 169 -15.32 6.37 -2.09
CA TRP A 169 -16.00 5.59 -1.06
C TRP A 169 -17.45 6.05 -0.88
N ARG A 170 -18.30 5.11 -0.48
CA ARG A 170 -19.67 5.38 -0.01
C ARG A 170 -20.07 4.41 1.09
N ARG A 171 -21.08 4.75 1.87
CA ARG A 171 -21.80 3.80 2.72
C ARG A 171 -22.52 2.80 1.81
N ALA A 172 -22.32 1.51 2.05
CA ALA A 172 -22.98 0.46 1.28
C ALA A 172 -24.46 0.38 1.68
N ASP A 173 -25.36 0.45 0.70
CA ASP A 173 -26.79 0.24 0.91
C ASP A 173 -27.13 -1.24 1.16
N ALA A 174 -28.40 -1.54 1.44
CA ALA A 174 -28.83 -2.90 1.78
C ALA A 174 -28.57 -3.91 0.65
N ASP A 175 -28.83 -3.51 -0.60
CA ASP A 175 -28.66 -4.37 -1.78
C ASP A 175 -27.18 -4.62 -2.06
N GLU A 176 -26.35 -3.57 -1.94
CA GLU A 176 -24.90 -3.65 -2.09
C GLU A 176 -24.29 -4.53 -0.98
N ARG A 177 -24.74 -4.39 0.28
CA ARG A 177 -24.30 -5.26 1.37
C ARG A 177 -24.63 -6.73 1.12
N ALA A 178 -25.82 -7.01 0.59
CA ALA A 178 -26.21 -8.35 0.19
C ALA A 178 -25.33 -8.88 -0.97
N ALA A 179 -25.07 -8.05 -1.98
CA ALA A 179 -24.30 -8.40 -3.17
C ALA A 179 -22.79 -8.61 -2.90
N LEU A 180 -22.24 -7.92 -1.90
CA LEU A 180 -20.83 -8.02 -1.50
C LEU A 180 -20.51 -9.30 -0.71
N ARG A 181 -21.55 -10.00 -0.23
CA ARG A 181 -21.47 -11.22 0.60
C ARG A 181 -21.16 -12.51 -0.19
N ARG A 182 -20.42 -12.45 -1.30
CA ARG A 182 -20.23 -13.60 -2.20
C ARG A 182 -19.40 -14.78 -1.63
N GLY A 183 -18.87 -14.66 -0.40
CA GLY A 183 -17.95 -15.63 0.20
C GLY A 183 -18.44 -16.35 1.47
N GLY A 184 -19.72 -16.24 1.83
CA GLY A 184 -20.25 -16.90 3.04
C GLY A 184 -19.83 -16.26 4.37
N GLY A 185 -19.22 -15.07 4.32
CA GLY A 185 -18.91 -14.27 5.51
C GLY A 185 -20.16 -13.82 6.29
N PRO A 186 -19.97 -13.30 7.52
CA PRO A 186 -21.06 -12.75 8.33
C PRO A 186 -21.77 -11.60 7.57
N PRO A 187 -23.06 -11.35 7.86
CA PRO A 187 -23.77 -10.21 7.29
C PRO A 187 -23.01 -8.91 7.56
N LEU A 188 -22.90 -8.06 6.53
CA LEU A 188 -22.29 -6.75 6.69
C LEU A 188 -23.24 -5.83 7.45
N SER A 189 -22.70 -5.12 8.44
CA SER A 189 -23.44 -4.13 9.20
C SER A 189 -23.74 -2.87 8.36
N GLU A 190 -24.55 -1.96 8.90
CA GLU A 190 -24.78 -0.67 8.25
C GLU A 190 -23.53 0.23 8.22
N ASN A 191 -22.46 -0.16 8.90
CA ASN A 191 -21.16 0.52 8.92
C ASN A 191 -20.26 0.12 7.73
N ALA A 192 -20.78 -0.68 6.79
CA ALA A 192 -20.05 -1.10 5.62
C ALA A 192 -19.74 0.06 4.67
N ILE A 193 -18.47 0.14 4.26
CA ILE A 193 -17.95 1.07 3.27
C ILE A 193 -17.61 0.29 2.00
N ALA A 194 -18.15 0.74 0.88
CA ALA A 194 -17.77 0.28 -0.44
C ALA A 194 -16.88 1.34 -1.11
N VAL A 195 -15.82 0.89 -1.77
CA VAL A 195 -14.85 1.75 -2.47
C VAL A 195 -14.66 1.24 -3.89
N ASP A 196 -14.88 2.12 -4.86
CA ASP A 196 -14.54 1.88 -6.26
C ASP A 196 -13.22 2.60 -6.56
N PHE A 197 -12.14 1.82 -6.68
CA PHE A 197 -10.81 2.31 -6.98
C PHE A 197 -10.57 2.37 -8.49
N GLU A 198 -9.96 3.47 -8.92
CA GLU A 198 -9.35 3.64 -10.24
C GLU A 198 -8.19 2.65 -10.44
N PRO A 199 -7.75 2.44 -11.70
CA PRO A 199 -6.53 1.69 -11.98
C PRO A 199 -5.32 2.20 -11.18
N PRO A 200 -4.52 1.29 -10.58
CA PRO A 200 -3.42 1.67 -9.71
C PRO A 200 -2.35 2.52 -10.40
N ARG A 201 -1.77 3.43 -9.63
CA ARG A 201 -0.60 4.24 -10.00
C ARG A 201 0.64 3.65 -9.36
N LEU A 202 1.62 3.30 -10.17
CA LEU A 202 2.95 2.89 -9.75
C LEU A 202 3.91 4.07 -9.90
N ALA A 203 4.41 4.56 -8.77
CA ALA A 203 5.42 5.60 -8.70
C ALA A 203 6.76 4.98 -8.28
N LEU A 204 7.82 5.20 -9.05
CA LEU A 204 9.20 4.80 -8.71
C LEU A 204 10.10 6.02 -8.53
N GLY A 205 10.98 5.95 -7.54
CA GLY A 205 11.75 7.07 -7.02
C GLY A 205 10.90 8.02 -6.17
N ARG A 206 11.54 8.95 -5.49
CA ARG A 206 10.88 9.96 -4.64
C ARG A 206 9.79 10.67 -5.44
N ALA A 207 8.53 10.57 -4.99
CA ALA A 207 7.35 11.13 -5.65
C ALA A 207 7.13 10.71 -7.13
N GLY A 208 7.61 9.51 -7.51
CA GLY A 208 7.50 9.03 -8.89
C GLY A 208 8.37 9.81 -9.88
N ARG A 209 9.42 10.51 -9.42
CA ARG A 209 10.31 11.33 -10.27
C ARG A 209 10.96 10.53 -11.40
N LEU A 210 11.25 9.25 -11.18
CA LEU A 210 11.83 8.39 -12.20
C LEU A 210 10.77 7.82 -13.13
N LEU A 211 9.66 7.36 -12.56
CA LEU A 211 8.58 6.74 -13.31
C LEU A 211 7.25 6.90 -12.59
N LEU A 212 6.20 7.28 -13.32
CA LEU A 212 4.83 7.29 -12.83
C LEU A 212 3.91 6.67 -13.88
N LEU A 213 3.45 5.45 -13.67
CA LEU A 213 2.59 4.72 -14.59
C LEU A 213 1.24 4.44 -13.96
N GLN A 214 0.19 4.43 -14.76
CA GLN A 214 -1.13 3.91 -14.36
C GLN A 214 -1.36 2.58 -15.07
N LEU A 215 -1.49 1.49 -14.31
CA LEU A 215 -1.47 0.11 -14.81
C LEU A 215 -2.42 -0.77 -14.00
N GLY A 216 -3.10 -1.71 -14.68
CA GLY A 216 -4.04 -2.64 -14.05
C GLY A 216 -5.51 -2.23 -14.24
N PRO A 217 -6.46 -3.08 -13.82
CA PRO A 217 -7.88 -2.76 -13.86
C PRO A 217 -8.28 -1.86 -12.69
N ALA A 218 -9.44 -1.22 -12.82
CA ALA A 218 -10.18 -0.69 -11.67
C ALA A 218 -10.58 -1.85 -10.72
N SER A 219 -10.83 -1.53 -9.45
CA SER A 219 -11.14 -2.55 -8.44
C SER A 219 -12.18 -2.07 -7.45
N LYS A 220 -13.06 -2.97 -6.99
CA LYS A 220 -14.02 -2.70 -5.93
C LYS A 220 -13.61 -3.42 -4.65
N VAL A 221 -13.64 -2.69 -3.54
CA VAL A 221 -13.32 -3.22 -2.20
C VAL A 221 -14.41 -2.81 -1.25
N ALA A 222 -14.80 -3.70 -0.35
CA ALA A 222 -15.70 -3.35 0.73
C ALA A 222 -15.17 -3.84 2.08
N LEU A 223 -15.34 -2.98 3.08
CA LEU A 223 -14.92 -3.18 4.46
C LEU A 223 -16.08 -2.85 5.38
N ASP A 224 -16.37 -3.74 6.33
CA ASP A 224 -17.32 -3.48 7.40
C ASP A 224 -16.58 -2.89 8.60
N VAL A 225 -16.93 -1.68 9.03
CA VAL A 225 -16.29 -1.05 10.20
C VAL A 225 -16.92 -1.62 11.47
N THR A 226 -16.13 -2.33 12.27
CA THR A 226 -16.61 -3.10 13.43
C THR A 226 -16.14 -2.54 14.77
N PHE A 227 -15.18 -1.62 14.75
CA PHE A 227 -14.78 -0.82 15.91
C PHE A 227 -14.13 0.49 15.45
N LEU A 228 -14.35 1.57 16.19
CA LEU A 228 -13.78 2.88 15.88
C LEU A 228 -13.60 3.72 17.14
N ASP A 229 -12.38 4.24 17.33
CA ASP A 229 -12.05 5.22 18.38
C ASP A 229 -11.01 6.25 17.87
N GLU A 230 -10.44 7.06 18.77
CA GLU A 230 -9.43 8.08 18.47
C GLU A 230 -8.11 7.49 17.96
N THR A 231 -7.82 6.22 18.24
CA THR A 231 -6.52 5.59 18.01
C THR A 231 -6.53 4.64 16.83
N ILE A 232 -7.57 3.83 16.69
CA ILE A 232 -7.69 2.77 15.71
C ILE A 232 -9.07 2.73 15.04
N ARG A 233 -9.10 2.09 13.88
CA ARG A 233 -10.31 1.56 13.26
C ARG A 233 -10.10 0.08 13.02
N ILE A 234 -11.07 -0.75 13.36
CA ILE A 234 -11.08 -2.16 12.98
C ILE A 234 -12.12 -2.35 11.89
N CYS A 235 -11.75 -3.05 10.83
CA CYS A 235 -12.70 -3.45 9.81
C CYS A 235 -12.60 -4.94 9.50
N ARG A 236 -13.68 -5.53 8.99
CA ARG A 236 -13.68 -6.86 8.38
C ARG A 236 -13.84 -6.78 6.87
N GLY A 237 -13.06 -7.59 6.15
CA GLY A 237 -13.20 -7.70 4.70
C GLY A 237 -14.57 -8.26 4.32
N ALA A 238 -15.33 -7.56 3.47
CA ALA A 238 -16.72 -7.90 3.21
C ALA A 238 -16.93 -9.34 2.69
N SER A 239 -16.03 -9.83 1.84
CA SER A 239 -16.13 -11.16 1.26
C SER A 239 -15.41 -12.25 2.05
N SER A 240 -14.46 -11.89 2.94
CA SER A 240 -13.56 -12.84 3.60
C SER A 240 -13.72 -12.91 5.12
N GLY A 241 -14.33 -11.90 5.74
CA GLY A 241 -14.41 -11.75 7.20
C GLY A 241 -13.07 -11.47 7.89
N VAL A 242 -11.97 -11.39 7.13
CA VAL A 242 -10.62 -11.17 7.66
C VAL A 242 -10.56 -9.80 8.35
N PRO A 243 -10.04 -9.72 9.59
CA PRO A 243 -9.93 -8.46 10.29
C PRO A 243 -8.72 -7.65 9.81
N PHE A 244 -8.90 -6.33 9.78
CA PHE A 244 -7.91 -5.31 9.48
C PHE A 244 -7.86 -4.34 10.65
N VAL A 245 -6.67 -4.03 11.15
CA VAL A 245 -6.48 -2.99 12.17
C VAL A 245 -5.76 -1.81 11.54
N PHE A 246 -6.41 -0.66 11.59
CA PHE A 246 -5.90 0.59 11.08
C PHE A 246 -5.52 1.49 12.25
N ARG A 247 -4.29 2.01 12.27
CA ARG A 247 -3.85 3.00 13.25
C ARG A 247 -4.03 4.39 12.68
N ALA A 248 -4.64 5.29 13.45
CA ALA A 248 -4.85 6.68 13.08
C ALA A 248 -3.51 7.43 12.96
N ASP A 249 -3.39 8.33 11.99
CA ASP A 249 -2.24 9.25 11.93
C ASP A 249 -2.27 10.33 13.04
N THR A 250 -3.40 10.49 13.72
CA THR A 250 -3.61 11.43 14.83
C THR A 250 -3.20 10.91 16.21
N CYS A 251 -2.72 9.66 16.31
CA CYS A 251 -2.23 9.10 17.59
C CYS A 251 -0.89 9.75 18.00
N GLU A 252 -0.43 9.54 19.24
CA GLU A 252 0.77 10.20 19.81
C GLU A 252 2.07 9.98 18.99
N GLU A 253 2.16 8.87 18.24
CA GLU A 253 3.25 8.58 17.30
C GLU A 253 3.08 9.26 15.92
N GLY A 254 2.04 10.08 15.78
CA GLY A 254 1.39 10.54 14.55
C GLY A 254 2.23 11.42 13.64
N GLY A 255 3.22 12.15 14.15
CA GLY A 255 4.01 13.08 13.34
C GLY A 255 4.74 12.40 12.16
N ARG A 256 5.26 11.17 12.35
CA ARG A 256 5.92 10.40 11.29
C ARG A 256 4.91 9.71 10.37
N LEU A 257 3.81 9.22 10.93
CA LEU A 257 2.71 8.61 10.21
C LEU A 257 2.02 9.59 9.27
N HIS A 258 1.76 10.82 9.73
CA HIS A 258 1.09 11.86 8.98
C HIS A 258 1.88 12.27 7.73
N ALA A 259 3.20 12.52 7.87
CA ALA A 259 4.04 12.87 6.72
C ALA A 259 4.04 11.77 5.65
N ALA A 260 4.20 10.50 6.06
CA ALA A 260 4.19 9.37 5.15
C ALA A 260 2.80 9.13 4.51
N ALA A 261 1.73 9.30 5.29
CA ALA A 261 0.35 9.17 4.84
C ALA A 261 -0.05 10.23 3.81
N GLU A 262 0.64 11.37 3.73
CA GLU A 262 0.32 12.44 2.78
C GLU A 262 1.12 12.33 1.46
N GLU A 263 2.14 11.46 1.38
CA GLU A 263 3.02 11.35 0.22
C GLU A 263 2.30 10.90 -1.07
N TRP A 264 1.16 10.21 -0.95
CA TRP A 264 0.38 9.79 -2.12
C TRP A 264 -0.05 10.98 -2.99
N ARG A 265 -0.26 12.15 -2.40
CA ARG A 265 -0.69 13.36 -3.13
C ARG A 265 0.30 13.77 -4.20
N GLN A 266 1.60 13.62 -3.92
CA GLN A 266 2.66 13.96 -4.87
C GLN A 266 2.65 13.04 -6.10
N CYS A 267 2.06 11.85 -5.97
CA CYS A 267 1.93 10.87 -7.04
C CYS A 267 0.64 11.00 -7.85
N MET A 268 -0.22 11.98 -7.52
CA MET A 268 -1.48 12.24 -8.25
C MET A 268 -1.32 13.14 -9.47
N ARG A 269 -0.09 13.58 -9.78
CA ARG A 269 0.23 14.26 -11.03
C ARG A 269 -0.11 13.38 -12.26
N PRO A 270 -0.30 13.95 -13.46
CA PRO A 270 -0.54 13.18 -14.67
C PRO A 270 0.53 12.09 -14.87
N PRO A 271 0.14 10.86 -15.23
CA PRO A 271 1.10 9.78 -15.44
C PRO A 271 2.04 10.12 -16.60
N THR A 272 3.25 9.59 -16.54
CA THR A 272 4.21 9.71 -17.65
C THR A 272 3.59 9.03 -18.89
N PRO A 273 3.58 9.70 -20.06
CA PRO A 273 3.05 9.10 -21.27
C PRO A 273 3.79 7.79 -21.59
N ARG A 274 3.04 6.77 -22.00
CA ARG A 274 3.58 5.40 -22.21
C ARG A 274 4.53 5.32 -23.42
N ALA A 275 4.38 6.20 -24.40
CA ALA A 275 5.11 6.18 -25.67
C ALA A 275 6.66 6.30 -25.52
N PRO A 276 7.22 7.29 -24.79
CA PRO A 276 8.66 7.38 -24.60
C PRO A 276 9.23 6.19 -23.80
N PHE A 277 8.45 5.62 -22.86
CA PHE A 277 8.90 4.46 -22.08
C PHE A 277 8.96 3.18 -22.90
N ALA A 278 7.95 2.91 -23.73
CA ALA A 278 7.97 1.79 -24.67
C ALA A 278 9.14 1.90 -25.65
N GLY A 279 9.39 3.11 -26.18
CA GLY A 279 10.54 3.38 -27.04
C GLY A 279 11.88 3.15 -26.33
N ALA A 280 12.04 3.61 -25.09
CA ALA A 280 13.25 3.40 -24.29
C ALA A 280 13.48 1.92 -23.94
N LEU A 281 12.43 1.15 -23.64
CA LEU A 281 12.51 -0.30 -23.42
C LEU A 281 12.91 -1.07 -24.68
N LEU A 282 12.32 -0.71 -25.81
CA LEU A 282 12.67 -1.29 -27.11
C LEU A 282 14.11 -0.94 -27.50
N ALA A 283 14.54 0.30 -27.27
CA ALA A 283 15.91 0.75 -27.52
C ALA A 283 16.92 0.08 -26.58
N ALA A 284 16.58 -0.12 -25.30
CA ALA A 284 17.42 -0.86 -24.35
C ALA A 284 17.51 -2.35 -24.72
N ALA A 285 16.41 -2.96 -25.15
CA ALA A 285 16.40 -4.34 -25.64
C ALA A 285 17.22 -4.48 -26.94
N ALA A 286 17.11 -3.54 -27.87
CA ALA A 286 17.88 -3.51 -29.12
C ALA A 286 19.37 -3.23 -28.88
N GLY A 287 19.71 -2.28 -28.00
CA GLY A 287 21.08 -1.94 -27.63
C GLY A 287 21.79 -3.05 -26.83
N SER A 288 21.04 -3.87 -26.09
CA SER A 288 21.56 -5.07 -25.42
C SER A 288 21.99 -6.16 -26.40
N GLY A 289 21.48 -6.13 -27.65
CA GLY A 289 21.85 -7.05 -28.72
C GLY A 289 23.08 -6.64 -29.53
N ALA A 290 23.50 -5.37 -29.48
CA ALA A 290 24.49 -4.82 -30.41
C ALA A 290 25.87 -4.46 -29.80
N GLY A 291 26.07 -4.58 -28.48
CA GLY A 291 27.31 -4.15 -27.82
C GLY A 291 28.23 -5.27 -27.33
N LEU A 292 29.32 -5.52 -28.06
CA LEU A 292 30.58 -6.02 -27.51
C LEU A 292 31.04 -5.10 -26.34
N LEU A 293 31.59 -5.71 -25.28
CA LEU A 293 32.30 -5.12 -24.12
C LEU A 293 31.54 -5.02 -22.76
N ARG A 294 32.02 -5.92 -21.88
CA ARG A 294 32.14 -5.97 -20.40
C ARG A 294 30.94 -6.38 -19.50
N PRO A 295 31.20 -7.32 -18.56
CA PRO A 295 30.24 -7.82 -17.58
C PRO A 295 30.35 -7.03 -16.28
N LEU A 296 29.23 -6.84 -15.57
CA LEU A 296 29.17 -6.77 -14.09
C LEU A 296 27.74 -6.59 -13.57
N VAL A 297 26.76 -6.34 -14.44
CA VAL A 297 25.34 -6.53 -14.12
C VAL A 297 24.76 -7.48 -15.17
N PRO A 298 24.19 -8.64 -14.80
CA PRO A 298 23.65 -9.56 -15.80
C PRO A 298 22.59 -8.82 -16.60
N ARG A 299 22.75 -8.82 -17.93
CA ARG A 299 21.93 -8.12 -18.94
C ARG A 299 20.42 -8.40 -18.85
N TRP A 300 20.05 -9.42 -18.09
CA TRP A 300 18.68 -9.81 -17.79
C TRP A 300 18.07 -9.08 -16.60
N GLY A 301 18.87 -8.46 -15.72
CA GLY A 301 18.39 -7.87 -14.46
C GLY A 301 17.36 -6.75 -14.67
N GLY A 302 17.62 -5.80 -15.58
CA GLY A 302 16.69 -4.71 -15.88
C GLY A 302 15.41 -5.18 -16.59
N LEU A 303 15.55 -6.11 -17.55
CA LEU A 303 14.40 -6.65 -18.30
C LEU A 303 13.54 -7.58 -17.43
N LEU A 304 14.16 -8.39 -16.56
CA LEU A 304 13.49 -9.20 -15.55
C LEU A 304 12.86 -8.35 -14.47
N LEU A 305 13.45 -7.19 -14.10
CA LEU A 305 12.84 -6.26 -13.15
C LEU A 305 11.59 -5.61 -13.71
N VAL A 306 11.61 -5.19 -14.97
CA VAL A 306 10.43 -4.64 -15.65
C VAL A 306 9.40 -5.75 -15.88
N ALA A 307 9.81 -6.93 -16.33
CA ALA A 307 8.91 -8.06 -16.53
C ALA A 307 8.32 -8.57 -15.20
N ALA A 308 9.10 -8.59 -14.12
CA ALA A 308 8.64 -8.94 -12.78
C ALA A 308 7.73 -7.85 -12.21
N ALA A 309 8.02 -6.55 -12.43
CA ALA A 309 7.13 -5.47 -12.05
C ALA A 309 5.81 -5.52 -12.84
N VAL A 310 5.84 -5.81 -14.14
CA VAL A 310 4.64 -5.95 -15.00
C VAL A 310 3.85 -7.22 -14.64
N ALA A 311 4.52 -8.34 -14.37
CA ALA A 311 3.88 -9.56 -13.86
C ALA A 311 3.29 -9.33 -12.45
N ALA A 312 3.98 -8.52 -11.64
CA ALA A 312 3.54 -8.04 -10.33
C ALA A 312 2.56 -6.87 -10.37
N LEU A 313 2.16 -6.40 -11.55
CA LEU A 313 1.06 -5.46 -11.74
C LEU A 313 -0.17 -6.16 -12.32
N ARG A 314 0.03 -7.38 -12.87
CA ARG A 314 -1.03 -8.26 -13.39
C ARG A 314 -1.62 -9.21 -12.35
N SER A 315 -0.94 -9.45 -11.23
CA SER A 315 -1.48 -10.26 -10.13
C SER A 315 -2.40 -9.41 -9.26
N THR A 316 -3.69 -9.43 -9.55
CA THR A 316 -4.73 -8.81 -8.74
C THR A 316 -4.70 -9.44 -7.34
N GLY A 317 -4.19 -8.70 -6.36
CA GLY A 317 -4.17 -9.15 -4.97
C GLY A 317 -5.58 -9.19 -4.42
N GLY A 318 -6.27 -10.32 -4.53
CA GLY A 318 -7.56 -10.57 -3.86
C GLY A 318 -8.74 -9.74 -4.35
N ILE A 319 -8.53 -8.94 -5.39
CA ILE A 319 -9.55 -8.10 -6.01
C ILE A 319 -10.48 -9.02 -6.82
N VAL A 320 -11.76 -9.04 -6.45
CA VAL A 320 -12.81 -9.59 -7.30
C VAL A 320 -12.90 -8.69 -8.53
N VAL A 321 -12.31 -9.14 -9.63
CA VAL A 321 -12.49 -8.52 -10.94
C VAL A 321 -13.87 -8.93 -11.43
N GLU A 322 -14.80 -7.97 -11.54
CA GLU A 322 -16.04 -8.23 -12.26
C GLU A 322 -15.69 -8.45 -13.74
N LYS A 323 -15.96 -9.67 -14.21
CA LYS A 323 -15.91 -9.98 -15.62
C LYS A 323 -17.12 -9.28 -16.25
N PRO A 324 -16.95 -8.40 -17.26
CA PRO A 324 -18.08 -7.74 -17.88
C PRO A 324 -19.00 -8.81 -18.46
N GLU A 325 -20.24 -8.86 -17.96
CA GLU A 325 -21.27 -9.71 -18.54
C GLU A 325 -21.48 -9.27 -19.99
N SER A 326 -21.14 -10.16 -20.92
CA SER A 326 -21.56 -10.03 -22.30
C SER A 326 -23.09 -10.00 -22.31
N ARG A 327 -23.68 -8.82 -22.58
CA ARG A 327 -25.09 -8.63 -22.92
C ARG A 327 -25.51 -9.71 -23.92
N ARG A 328 -26.13 -10.79 -23.43
CA ARG A 328 -26.99 -11.62 -24.28
C ARG A 328 -28.28 -10.83 -24.42
N LEU A 329 -28.39 -10.14 -25.56
CA LEU A 329 -29.67 -9.66 -26.08
C LEU A 329 -30.56 -10.89 -26.27
N SER A 330 -31.41 -11.20 -25.29
CA SER A 330 -32.60 -12.02 -25.53
C SER A 330 -33.68 -11.11 -26.09
N SER A 331 -34.00 -11.30 -27.37
CA SER A 331 -35.15 -10.68 -28.03
C SER A 331 -36.44 -11.00 -27.27
N PRO A 332 -37.41 -10.08 -27.18
CA PRO A 332 -38.71 -10.36 -26.62
C PRO A 332 -39.45 -11.38 -27.50
N ARG A 333 -39.96 -12.46 -26.89
CA ARG A 333 -41.01 -13.28 -27.50
C ARG A 333 -42.29 -12.44 -27.52
N THR A 334 -42.78 -12.16 -28.72
CA THR A 334 -44.14 -11.67 -28.95
C THR A 334 -45.13 -12.79 -28.62
N ASN A 335 -46.17 -12.44 -27.85
CA ASN A 335 -47.43 -13.19 -27.83
C ASN A 335 -48.15 -13.05 -29.17
#